data_AF-A0A0E9LYG0-F1
#
_entry.id   AF-A0A0E9LYG0-F1
#
_cell.length_a   1.000
_cell.length_b   1.000
_cell.length_c   1.000
_cell.angle_alpha   90.00
_cell.angle_beta   90.00
_cell.angle_gamma   90.00
#
_symmetry.space_group_name_H-M   'P 1'
#
loop_
_entity.id
_entity.type
_entity.pdbx_description
1 polymer ?
#
loop_
_entity_poly.entity_id
_entity_poly.type
_entity_poly.pdbx_seq_one_letter_code
_entity_poly.pdbx_strand_id
1 'polypeptide(L)'
;MDQVEDAFFITSFYHQQGEGHVTHIHDIFVEDIYCREATAGGIVVHGFPELKVHDIYFRNVTIEKAEVAFDLRDARNIVLEDVSIGGQAGPPSWVQ
;
A
#
# COMPACT_ATOMS: atom_id res chain seq x y z
N MET A 1 -20.76 -5.35 -4.31
CA MET A 1 -19.83 -5.92 -5.31
C MET A 1 -18.67 -4.98 -5.64
N ASP A 2 -18.42 -3.93 -4.85
CA ASP A 2 -17.30 -2.99 -5.09
C ASP A 2 -16.36 -2.95 -3.88
N GLN A 3 -15.88 -4.11 -3.44
CA GLN A 3 -14.98 -4.22 -2.30
C GLN A 3 -13.86 -5.19 -2.68
N VAL A 4 -12.65 -4.87 -2.26
CA VAL A 4 -11.48 -5.75 -2.33
C VAL A 4 -10.98 -6.01 -0.91
N GLU A 5 -10.23 -7.09 -0.71
CA GLU A 5 -9.58 -7.33 0.58
C GLU A 5 -8.51 -6.27 0.83
N ASP A 6 -7.51 -6.20 -0.05
CA ASP A 6 -6.50 -5.14 -0.08
C ASP A 6 -6.60 -4.35 -1.39
N ALA A 7 -6.42 -3.02 -1.36
CA ALA A 7 -6.35 -2.22 -2.59
C ALA A 7 -5.03 -2.46 -3.33
N PHE A 8 -3.91 -2.56 -2.58
CA PHE A 8 -2.62 -2.99 -3.11
C PHE A 8 -1.93 -3.95 -2.16
N PHE A 9 -1.48 -5.08 -2.69
CA PHE A 9 -0.72 -6.08 -1.95
C PHE A 9 0.53 -6.48 -2.74
N ILE A 10 1.70 -6.01 -2.30
CA ILE A 10 3.00 -6.32 -2.88
C ILE A 10 3.76 -7.15 -1.87
N THR A 11 4.11 -8.40 -2.23
CA THR A 11 4.84 -9.28 -1.31
C THR A 11 5.90 -10.09 -2.03
N SER A 12 7.06 -10.25 -1.38
CA SER A 12 8.03 -11.32 -1.71
C SER A 12 7.80 -12.59 -0.88
N PHE A 13 6.78 -12.60 0.00
CA PHE A 13 6.50 -13.61 1.02
C PHE A 13 5.16 -14.32 0.80
N TYR A 14 4.80 -14.61 -0.45
CA TYR A 14 3.53 -15.26 -0.77
C TYR A 14 3.45 -16.66 -0.13
N HIS A 15 2.40 -16.92 0.67
CA HIS A 15 2.20 -18.17 1.42
C HIS A 15 3.37 -18.55 2.34
N GLN A 16 4.10 -17.57 2.87
CA GLN A 16 5.30 -17.80 3.70
C GLN A 16 6.43 -18.53 2.97
N GLN A 17 6.42 -18.49 1.63
CA GLN A 17 7.46 -19.07 0.78
C GLN A 17 8.42 -17.96 0.32
N GLY A 18 9.62 -18.34 -0.14
CA GLY A 18 10.62 -17.41 -0.68
C GLY A 18 11.89 -17.27 0.16
N GLU A 19 11.96 -17.87 1.35
CA GLU A 19 13.20 -17.92 2.13
C GLU A 19 14.32 -18.60 1.33
N GLY A 20 15.48 -17.94 1.24
CA GLY A 20 16.63 -18.39 0.45
C GLY A 20 16.54 -18.11 -1.06
N HIS A 21 15.38 -17.67 -1.56
CA HIS A 21 15.13 -17.37 -2.98
C HIS A 21 14.32 -16.07 -3.12
N VAL A 22 14.85 -14.98 -2.58
CA VAL A 22 14.14 -13.70 -2.52
C VAL A 22 14.04 -13.06 -3.91
N THR A 23 12.82 -12.75 -4.34
CA THR A 23 12.57 -11.97 -5.56
C THR A 23 12.93 -10.51 -5.32
N HIS A 24 13.72 -9.93 -6.21
CA HIS A 24 14.00 -8.50 -6.19
C HIS A 24 12.81 -7.74 -6.78
N ILE A 25 12.02 -7.07 -5.92
CA ILE A 25 10.83 -6.30 -6.33
C ILE A 25 11.16 -4.80 -6.20
N HIS A 26 11.23 -4.11 -7.34
CA HIS A 26 11.52 -2.69 -7.39
C HIS A 26 10.99 -1.99 -8.66
N ASP A 27 11.05 -0.66 -8.68
CA ASP A 27 10.64 0.22 -9.81
C ASP A 27 9.18 0.00 -10.24
N ILE A 28 8.26 0.06 -9.26
CA ILE A 28 6.81 -0.08 -9.51
C ILE A 28 6.15 1.29 -9.46
N PHE A 29 5.34 1.58 -10.48
CA PHE A 29 4.58 2.82 -10.62
C PHE A 29 3.09 2.50 -10.64
N VAL A 30 2.36 3.09 -9.71
CA VAL A 30 0.92 2.94 -9.55
C VAL A 30 0.30 4.32 -9.66
N GLU A 31 -0.51 4.54 -10.70
CA GLU A 31 -0.96 5.87 -11.07
C GLU A 31 -2.46 5.87 -11.43
N ASP A 32 -3.15 6.95 -11.05
CA ASP A 32 -4.54 7.23 -11.43
C ASP A 32 -5.52 6.13 -11.00
N ILE A 33 -5.44 5.73 -9.72
CA ILE A 33 -6.27 4.64 -9.16
C ILE A 33 -7.34 5.17 -8.21
N TYR A 34 -8.54 4.62 -8.36
CA TYR A 34 -9.64 4.77 -7.41
C TYR A 34 -10.07 3.40 -6.87
N CYS A 35 -10.13 3.27 -5.54
CA CYS A 35 -10.70 2.14 -4.83
C CYS A 35 -11.79 2.64 -3.87
N ARG A 36 -12.99 2.08 -3.98
CA ARG A 36 -14.10 2.45 -3.09
C ARG A 36 -13.91 1.89 -1.68
N GLU A 37 -13.50 0.63 -1.54
CA GLU A 37 -13.34 0.02 -0.22
C GLU A 37 -12.37 -1.16 -0.28
N ALA A 38 -11.28 -1.04 0.46
CA ALA A 38 -10.45 -2.15 0.90
C ALA A 38 -10.93 -2.59 2.28
N THR A 39 -11.36 -3.84 2.43
CA THR A 39 -11.90 -4.33 3.70
C THR A 39 -10.82 -4.63 4.72
N ALA A 40 -9.56 -4.79 4.29
CA ALA A 40 -8.39 -4.96 5.13
C ALA A 40 -7.36 -3.83 4.89
N GLY A 41 -6.43 -3.98 3.95
CA GLY A 41 -5.33 -3.05 3.72
C GLY A 41 -5.52 -2.09 2.54
N GLY A 42 -5.18 -0.82 2.72
CA GLY A 42 -5.04 0.14 1.63
C GLY A 42 -3.81 -0.19 0.79
N ILE A 43 -2.62 0.05 1.35
CA ILE A 43 -1.34 -0.30 0.72
C ILE A 43 -0.57 -1.24 1.66
N VAL A 44 -0.36 -2.46 1.20
CA VAL A 44 0.42 -3.49 1.89
C VAL A 44 1.68 -3.80 1.08
N VAL A 45 2.85 -3.66 1.71
CA VAL A 45 4.15 -3.94 1.08
C VAL A 45 5.03 -4.73 2.04
N HIS A 46 5.27 -5.99 1.74
CA HIS A 46 6.06 -6.90 2.58
C HIS A 46 7.26 -7.47 1.81
N GLY A 47 8.46 -7.13 2.29
CA GLY A 47 9.73 -7.69 1.80
C GLY A 47 10.38 -8.68 2.76
N PHE A 48 11.65 -8.99 2.48
CA PHE A 48 12.55 -9.63 3.44
C PHE A 48 13.63 -8.63 3.92
N PRO A 49 14.16 -8.79 5.15
CA PRO A 49 15.21 -7.92 5.66
C PRO A 49 16.47 -7.88 4.78
N GLU A 50 16.83 -9.01 4.16
CA GLU A 50 18.03 -9.15 3.32
C GLU A 50 17.86 -8.46 1.96
N LEU A 51 16.62 -8.39 1.46
CA LEU A 51 16.30 -7.72 0.20
C LEU A 51 14.89 -7.11 0.29
N LYS A 52 14.87 -5.85 0.74
CA LYS A 52 13.64 -5.08 0.93
C LYS A 52 12.95 -4.80 -0.41
N VAL A 53 11.62 -4.76 -0.42
CA VAL A 53 10.86 -4.19 -1.55
C VAL A 53 11.16 -2.69 -1.59
N HIS A 54 11.45 -2.13 -2.77
CA HIS A 54 11.86 -0.73 -2.83
C HIS A 54 11.49 0.01 -4.11
N ASP A 55 11.57 1.34 -4.07
CA ASP A 55 11.34 2.22 -5.23
C ASP A 55 9.92 1.99 -5.81
N ILE A 56 8.93 2.20 -4.95
CA ILE A 56 7.51 2.06 -5.28
C ILE A 56 6.88 3.45 -5.23
N TYR A 57 6.19 3.83 -6.30
CA TYR A 57 5.66 5.16 -6.50
C TYR A 57 4.15 5.07 -6.66
N PHE A 58 3.40 5.65 -5.73
CA PHE A 58 1.96 5.83 -5.82
C PHE A 58 1.67 7.29 -6.13
N ARG A 59 0.98 7.55 -7.25
CA ARG A 59 0.60 8.88 -7.70
C ARG A 59 -0.88 8.97 -8.01
N ASN A 60 -1.56 9.99 -7.49
CA ASN A 60 -3.00 10.20 -7.72
C ASN A 60 -3.83 8.94 -7.41
N VAL A 61 -3.75 8.49 -6.15
CA VAL A 61 -4.41 7.27 -5.67
C VAL A 61 -5.44 7.63 -4.60
N THR A 62 -6.69 7.26 -4.81
CA THR A 62 -7.77 7.44 -3.83
C THR A 62 -8.32 6.10 -3.38
N ILE A 63 -8.29 5.84 -2.07
CA ILE A 63 -8.92 4.70 -1.42
C ILE A 63 -9.93 5.27 -0.40
N GLU A 64 -11.23 5.25 -0.71
CA GLU A 64 -12.23 5.93 0.14
C GLU A 64 -12.36 5.31 1.53
N LYS A 65 -12.12 3.99 1.63
CA LYS A 65 -12.15 3.29 2.91
C LYS A 65 -11.12 2.16 2.92
N ALA A 66 -10.34 2.10 3.99
CA ALA A 66 -9.47 0.98 4.33
C ALA A 66 -9.50 0.81 5.86
N GLU A 67 -9.46 -0.43 6.36
CA GLU A 67 -9.32 -0.68 7.81
C GLU A 67 -7.91 -0.31 8.27
N VAL A 68 -6.90 -0.70 7.49
CA VAL A 68 -5.49 -0.34 7.69
C VAL A 68 -5.03 0.44 6.47
N ALA A 69 -4.65 1.71 6.64
CA ALA A 69 -4.22 2.52 5.49
C ALA A 69 -2.90 2.01 4.88
N PHE A 70 -1.92 1.70 5.73
CA PHE A 70 -0.60 1.23 5.32
C PHE A 70 -0.13 0.09 6.23
N ASP A 71 0.36 -0.99 5.62
CA ASP A 71 1.13 -2.03 6.30
C ASP A 71 2.43 -2.27 5.53
N LEU A 72 3.52 -1.66 5.99
CA LEU A 72 4.81 -1.64 5.32
C LEU A 72 5.83 -2.36 6.19
N ARG A 73 6.34 -3.48 5.69
CA ARG A 73 7.35 -4.29 6.36
C ARG A 73 8.49 -4.59 5.40
N ASP A 74 9.72 -4.38 5.87
CA ASP A 74 10.92 -4.63 5.06
C ASP A 74 10.82 -3.97 3.67
N ALA A 75 10.39 -2.71 3.68
CA ALA A 75 10.24 -1.86 2.52
C ALA A 75 11.07 -0.59 2.67
N ARG A 76 11.51 0.03 1.57
CA ARG A 76 12.19 1.34 1.58
C ARG A 76 11.86 2.15 0.32
N ASN A 77 11.94 3.47 0.40
CA ASN A 77 11.63 4.37 -0.71
C ASN A 77 10.23 4.11 -1.33
N ILE A 78 9.21 4.13 -0.47
CA ILE A 78 7.81 4.16 -0.89
C ILE A 78 7.42 5.64 -0.98
N VAL A 79 7.12 6.11 -2.19
CA VAL A 79 6.81 7.51 -2.47
C VAL A 79 5.32 7.66 -2.72
N LEU A 80 4.70 8.60 -2.02
CA LEU A 80 3.28 8.91 -2.13
C LEU A 80 3.13 10.35 -2.61
N GLU A 81 2.53 10.52 -3.79
CA GLU A 81 2.19 11.82 -4.40
C GLU A 81 0.68 11.85 -4.64
N ASP A 82 -0.03 12.80 -4.04
CA ASP A 82 -1.49 12.91 -4.15
C ASP A 82 -2.24 11.59 -3.82
N VAL A 83 -1.90 10.99 -2.67
CA VAL A 83 -2.53 9.75 -2.18
C VAL A 83 -3.46 10.04 -1.00
N SER A 84 -4.70 9.56 -1.08
CA SER A 84 -5.72 9.67 -0.02
C SER A 84 -6.25 8.29 0.35
N ILE A 85 -6.16 7.90 1.62
CA ILE A 85 -6.67 6.61 2.13
C ILE A 85 -7.52 6.85 3.38
N GLY A 86 -8.75 6.32 3.41
CA GLY A 86 -9.69 6.51 4.52
C GLY A 86 -10.66 7.68 4.33
N GLY A 87 -10.84 8.11 3.09
CA GLY A 87 -11.77 9.17 2.68
C GLY A 87 -11.08 10.53 2.61
N GLN A 88 -11.71 11.49 1.93
CA GLN A 88 -11.18 12.86 1.91
C GLN A 88 -11.29 13.46 3.31
N ALA A 89 -10.18 14.00 3.81
CA ALA A 89 -10.20 14.77 5.04
C ALA A 89 -11.21 15.93 4.89
N GLY A 90 -12.17 15.99 5.82
CA GLY A 90 -13.00 17.17 5.98
C GLY A 90 -12.16 18.39 6.36
N PRO A 91 -12.73 19.60 6.32
CA PRO A 91 -12.04 20.79 6.83
C PRO A 91 -11.55 20.53 8.26
N PRO A 92 -10.33 20.97 8.62
CA PRO A 92 -9.76 20.72 9.93
C PRO A 92 -10.72 21.23 11.02
N SER A 93 -11.07 20.36 11.95
CA SER A 93 -11.83 20.72 13.15
C SER A 93 -10.86 20.80 14.33
N TRP A 94 -10.91 21.92 15.04
CA TRP A 94 -10.24 22.06 16.33
C TRP A 94 -11.14 21.49 17.42
N VAL A 95 -10.63 20.52 18.18
CA VAL A 95 -11.27 20.01 19.40
C VAL A 95 -10.42 20.49 20.58
N GLN A 96 -11.04 21.24 21.51
CA GLN A 96 -10.40 21.71 22.75
C GLN A 96 -10.29 20.60 23.79
#